data_AF-A0AAD6VQ91-F1
#
_entry.id   AF-A0AAD6VQ91-F1
#
_cell.length_a   1.000
_cell.length_b   1.000
_cell.length_c   1.000
_cell.angle_alpha   90.00
_cell.angle_beta   90.00
_cell.angle_gamma   90.00
#
_symmetry.space_group_name_H-M   'P 1'
#
loop_
_entity.id
_entity.type
_entity.pdbx_description
1 polymer ?
#
loop_
_entity_poly.entity_id
_entity_poly.type
_entity_poly.pdbx_seq_one_letter_code
_entity_poly.pdbx_strand_id
1 'polypeptide(L)'
;MMFSYEISPIPLPASDSDVFKYSHLRLLALKTNPEAYGTTFTGESRNTPAMWRERIDNPERLTIIARAKAQRAVSDISSGKPADCASPEGQEECEWVGTASILTPEMLRADSGDAARNEYVLVGMWVHPAHRRTGLGKRLIETGIAWVRARTEGMPDGERRVI
;
A
#
# COMPACT_ATOMS: atom_id res chain seq x y z
N MET A 1 19.34 -11.57 2.92
CA MET A 1 19.04 -10.46 3.85
C MET A 1 17.75 -10.78 4.57
N MET A 2 17.72 -10.59 5.89
CA MET A 2 16.48 -10.75 6.66
C MET A 2 15.78 -9.39 6.71
N PHE A 3 14.48 -9.37 6.43
CA PHE A 3 13.67 -8.16 6.46
C PHE A 3 12.60 -8.29 7.53
N SER A 4 12.35 -7.21 8.27
CA SER A 4 11.12 -7.06 9.04
C SER A 4 10.12 -6.24 8.23
N TYR A 5 8.83 -6.51 8.43
CA TYR A 5 7.77 -5.93 7.61
C TYR A 5 6.64 -5.33 8.45
N GLU A 6 6.36 -4.06 8.19
CA GLU A 6 5.25 -3.31 8.77
C GLU A 6 4.14 -3.12 7.73
N ILE A 7 2.88 -3.26 8.13
CA ILE A 7 1.71 -3.06 7.27
C ILE A 7 0.80 -2.05 7.93
N SER A 8 0.44 -1.02 7.19
CA SER A 8 -0.44 0.04 7.68
C SER A 8 -1.26 0.63 6.53
N PRO A 9 -2.40 1.26 6.80
CA PRO A 9 -2.99 2.19 5.84
C PRO A 9 -2.09 3.40 5.62
N ILE A 10 -2.23 4.04 4.46
CA ILE A 10 -1.74 5.41 4.25
C ILE A 10 -2.66 6.35 5.07
N PRO A 11 -2.11 7.30 5.84
CA PRO A 11 -2.92 8.29 6.56
C PRO A 11 -3.81 9.11 5.64
N LEU A 12 -4.97 9.55 6.16
CA LEU A 12 -5.89 10.48 5.49
C LEU A 12 -5.94 11.79 6.31
N PRO A 13 -5.55 12.94 5.75
CA PRO A 13 -4.92 13.12 4.44
C PRO A 13 -3.47 12.60 4.40
N ALA A 14 -3.00 12.19 3.22
CA ALA A 14 -1.66 11.68 3.00
C ALA A 14 -0.62 12.82 3.04
N SER A 15 0.61 12.55 3.50
CA SER A 15 1.69 13.52 3.34
C SER A 15 2.18 13.57 1.90
N ASP A 16 2.89 14.64 1.50
CA ASP A 16 3.53 14.69 0.16
C ASP A 16 4.52 13.54 -0.04
N SER A 17 5.19 13.10 1.04
CA SER A 17 6.07 11.93 1.01
C SER A 17 5.30 10.64 0.71
N ASP A 18 4.10 10.48 1.27
CA ASP A 18 3.25 9.31 1.01
C ASP A 18 2.73 9.30 -0.44
N VAL A 19 2.30 10.46 -0.96
CA VAL A 19 1.89 10.61 -2.37
C VAL A 19 3.06 10.23 -3.29
N PHE A 20 4.26 10.74 -3.01
CA PHE A 20 5.46 10.41 -3.78
C PHE A 20 5.78 8.91 -3.71
N LYS A 21 5.84 8.31 -2.53
CA LYS A 21 6.14 6.88 -2.35
C LYS A 21 5.10 5.98 -3.00
N TYR A 22 3.82 6.32 -2.87
CA TYR A 22 2.73 5.58 -3.51
C TYR A 22 2.82 5.62 -5.04
N SER A 23 2.98 6.81 -5.62
CA SER A 23 3.10 6.95 -7.07
C SER A 23 4.32 6.21 -7.61
N HIS A 24 5.47 6.29 -6.92
CA HIS A 24 6.68 5.55 -7.29
C HIS A 24 6.45 4.03 -7.26
N LEU A 25 5.87 3.51 -6.17
CA LEU A 25 5.55 2.09 -6.03
C LEU A 25 4.58 1.61 -7.12
N ARG A 26 3.54 2.39 -7.39
CA ARG A 26 2.53 2.07 -8.42
C ARG A 26 3.15 2.01 -9.81
N LEU A 27 3.98 2.98 -10.15
CA LEU A 27 4.68 3.04 -11.44
C LEU A 27 5.71 1.91 -11.58
N LEU A 28 6.39 1.55 -10.50
CA LEU A 28 7.28 0.38 -10.46
C LEU A 28 6.50 -0.91 -10.71
N ALA A 29 5.34 -1.08 -10.08
CA ALA A 29 4.50 -2.26 -10.30
C ALA A 29 3.99 -2.36 -11.74
N LEU A 30 3.57 -1.25 -12.34
CA LEU A 30 3.15 -1.18 -13.75
C LEU A 30 4.29 -1.51 -14.73
N LYS A 31 5.53 -1.13 -14.40
CA LYS A 31 6.71 -1.52 -15.19
C LYS A 31 7.05 -3.00 -15.04
N THR A 32 6.93 -3.53 -13.83
CA THR A 32 7.41 -4.88 -13.49
C THR A 32 6.42 -5.97 -13.89
N ASN A 33 5.12 -5.70 -13.76
CA ASN A 33 4.03 -6.63 -14.03
C ASN A 33 2.86 -5.89 -14.69
N PRO A 34 3.02 -5.36 -15.93
CA PRO A 34 1.94 -4.66 -16.62
C PRO A 34 0.67 -5.51 -16.79
N GLU A 35 0.82 -6.83 -16.93
CA GLU A 35 -0.27 -7.79 -17.07
C GLU A 35 -1.20 -7.86 -15.84
N ALA A 36 -0.75 -7.39 -14.67
CA ALA A 36 -1.53 -7.39 -13.44
C ALA A 36 -2.46 -6.17 -13.31
N TYR A 37 -2.45 -5.26 -14.29
CA TYR A 37 -3.16 -3.98 -14.24
C TYR A 37 -3.96 -3.71 -15.52
N GLY A 38 -5.13 -3.08 -15.37
CA GLY A 38 -5.90 -2.55 -16.50
C GLY A 38 -5.38 -1.21 -17.04
N THR A 39 -4.37 -0.62 -16.40
CA THR A 39 -3.73 0.64 -16.79
C THR A 39 -2.28 0.40 -17.19
N THR A 40 -1.66 1.38 -17.84
CA THR A 40 -0.27 1.27 -18.33
C THR A 40 0.66 2.26 -17.63
N PHE A 41 1.95 1.91 -17.53
CA PHE A 41 2.99 2.83 -17.06
C PHE A 41 2.97 4.14 -17.84
N THR A 42 2.94 4.08 -19.17
CA THR A 42 2.95 5.27 -20.04
C THR A 42 1.78 6.22 -19.78
N GLY A 43 0.61 5.68 -19.45
CA GLY A 43 -0.55 6.48 -19.06
C GLY A 43 -0.38 7.09 -17.67
N GLU A 44 -0.10 6.26 -16.66
CA GLU A 44 -0.04 6.73 -15.27
C GLU A 44 1.19 7.59 -14.97
N SER A 45 2.30 7.47 -15.71
CA SER A 45 3.51 8.29 -15.49
C SER A 45 3.32 9.77 -15.80
N ARG A 46 2.20 10.14 -16.43
CA ARG A 46 1.83 11.52 -16.73
C ARG A 46 0.98 12.16 -15.63
N ASN A 47 0.52 11.38 -14.65
CA ASN A 47 -0.29 11.89 -13.55
C ASN A 47 0.53 12.85 -12.68
N THR A 48 -0.09 13.98 -12.34
CA THR A 48 0.53 14.98 -11.45
C THR A 48 0.43 14.53 -9.98
N PRO A 49 1.24 15.11 -9.07
CA PRO A 49 1.10 14.85 -7.64
C PRO A 49 -0.32 15.09 -7.10
N ALA A 50 -1.03 16.09 -7.63
CA ALA A 50 -2.42 16.37 -7.27
C ALA A 50 -3.36 15.22 -7.66
N MET A 51 -3.22 14.65 -8.87
CA MET A 51 -4.02 13.49 -9.30
C MET A 51 -3.72 12.24 -8.47
N TRP A 52 -2.46 12.04 -8.07
CA TRP A 52 -2.08 10.94 -7.17
C TRP A 52 -2.69 11.12 -5.78
N ARG A 53 -2.70 12.36 -5.30
CA ARG A 53 -3.32 12.75 -4.03
C ARG A 53 -4.82 12.50 -4.03
N GLU A 54 -5.55 12.97 -5.04
CA GLU A 54 -7.00 12.72 -5.20
C GLU A 54 -7.34 11.24 -5.10
N ARG A 55 -6.50 10.37 -5.66
CA ARG A 55 -6.70 8.92 -5.58
C ARG A 55 -6.54 8.36 -4.18
N ILE A 56 -5.51 8.76 -3.42
CA ILE A 56 -5.22 8.18 -2.11
C ILE A 56 -5.92 8.87 -0.95
N ASP A 57 -6.31 10.14 -1.12
CA ASP A 57 -7.08 10.93 -0.14
C ASP A 57 -8.60 10.70 -0.26
N ASN A 58 -9.05 9.79 -1.13
CA ASN A 58 -10.46 9.44 -1.27
C ASN A 58 -10.96 8.64 -0.04
N PRO A 59 -11.93 9.14 0.74
CA PRO A 59 -12.44 8.47 1.94
C PRO A 59 -13.19 7.15 1.66
N GLU A 60 -13.63 6.95 0.42
CA GLU A 60 -14.27 5.74 -0.10
C GLU A 60 -13.26 4.72 -0.64
N ARG A 61 -11.97 4.95 -0.35
CA ARG A 61 -10.86 4.06 -0.69
C ARG A 61 -9.92 3.90 0.50
N LEU A 62 -9.69 2.65 0.90
CA LEU A 62 -8.57 2.32 1.79
C LEU A 62 -7.35 1.98 0.94
N THR A 63 -6.21 2.63 1.21
CA THR A 63 -4.91 2.24 0.62
C THR A 63 -4.00 1.68 1.70
N ILE A 64 -3.60 0.42 1.55
CA ILE A 64 -2.72 -0.30 2.50
C ILE A 64 -1.36 -0.48 1.85
N ILE A 65 -0.30 -0.35 2.64
CA ILE A 65 1.08 -0.49 2.19
C ILE A 65 1.84 -1.49 3.07
N ALA A 66 2.85 -2.12 2.49
CA ALA A 66 3.82 -2.94 3.18
C ALA A 66 5.19 -2.25 3.11
N ARG A 67 5.82 -2.05 4.26
CA ARG A 67 7.15 -1.46 4.43
C ARG A 67 8.15 -2.53 4.81
N ALA A 68 9.30 -2.58 4.16
CA ALA A 68 10.42 -3.42 4.53
C ALA A 68 11.49 -2.62 5.28
N LYS A 69 12.04 -3.20 6.34
CA LYS A 69 13.26 -2.74 7.00
C LYS A 69 14.31 -3.84 6.88
N ALA A 70 15.46 -3.51 6.30
CA ALA A 70 16.58 -4.44 6.25
C ALA A 70 17.16 -4.61 7.66
N GLN A 71 17.20 -5.84 8.16
CA GLN A 71 17.91 -6.11 9.40
C GLN A 71 19.41 -6.11 9.09
N ARG A 72 20.16 -5.18 9.71
CA ARG A 72 21.63 -5.27 9.68
C ARG A 72 22.01 -6.62 10.31
N ALA A 73 22.84 -7.38 9.59
CA ALA A 73 23.59 -8.44 10.22
C ALA A 73 24.41 -7.81 11.36
N VAL A 74 24.47 -8.46 12.51
CA VAL A 74 25.40 -8.10 13.58
C VAL A 74 26.80 -8.21 12.98
N SER A 75 27.33 -7.12 12.45
CA SER A 75 28.70 -7.07 11.96
C SER A 75 29.60 -6.98 13.18
N ASP A 76 30.46 -7.99 13.32
CA ASP A 76 31.47 -8.17 14.34
C ASP A 76 31.98 -6.86 14.98
N ILE A 77 31.89 -6.83 16.31
CA ILE A 77 32.52 -5.81 17.17
C ILE A 77 34.04 -6.02 17.10
N SER A 78 34.69 -5.63 16.00
CA SER A 78 36.15 -5.75 15.86
C SER A 78 36.82 -4.63 15.04
N SER A 79 36.18 -3.47 14.89
CA SER A 79 36.90 -2.28 14.43
C SER A 79 36.58 -1.11 15.34
N GLY A 80 37.36 -0.99 16.41
CA GLY A 80 37.35 0.14 17.32
C GLY A 80 37.76 1.43 16.60
N LYS A 81 36.81 2.04 15.90
CA LYS A 81 36.92 3.40 15.39
C LYS A 81 36.02 4.29 16.25
N PRO A 82 36.55 5.34 16.91
CA PRO A 82 35.71 6.23 17.71
C PRO A 82 34.71 6.96 16.82
N ALA A 83 33.51 7.08 17.35
CA ALA A 83 32.37 7.73 16.75
C ALA A 83 32.56 9.24 16.71
N ASP A 84 33.22 9.75 15.67
CA ASP A 84 33.14 11.16 15.30
C ASP A 84 32.35 11.30 13.99
N CYS A 85 31.54 12.35 13.95
CA CYS A 85 30.56 12.72 12.94
C CYS A 85 29.23 11.95 13.05
N ALA A 86 28.32 12.49 13.86
CA ALA A 86 26.89 12.18 13.75
C ALA A 86 26.37 12.65 12.37
N SER A 87 26.54 11.80 11.35
CA SER A 87 25.76 11.90 10.13
C SER A 87 24.29 11.61 10.47
N PRO A 88 23.31 12.40 10.00
CA PRO A 88 21.89 12.07 10.11
C PRO A 88 21.48 10.87 9.22
N GLU A 89 22.43 10.19 8.58
CA GLU A 89 22.29 9.08 7.62
C GLU A 89 21.89 7.73 8.26
N GLY A 90 21.47 7.75 9.53
CA GLY A 90 20.98 6.57 10.25
C GLY A 90 19.47 6.37 10.20
N GLN A 91 18.73 7.15 9.40
CA GLN A 91 17.31 6.90 9.20
C GLN A 91 17.17 5.63 8.35
N GLU A 92 16.88 4.51 8.99
CA GLU A 92 16.48 3.28 8.30
C GLU A 92 15.25 3.58 7.45
N GLU A 93 15.48 3.91 6.17
CA GLU A 93 14.40 4.19 5.23
C GLU A 93 13.60 2.91 5.03
N CYS A 94 12.36 2.94 5.51
CA CYS A 94 11.39 1.88 5.28
C CYS A 94 11.00 1.90 3.81
N GLU A 95 11.50 0.95 3.03
CA GLU A 95 11.16 0.83 1.63
C GLU A 95 9.71 0.33 1.50
N TRP A 96 8.90 0.99 0.70
CA TRP A 96 7.56 0.49 0.39
C TRP A 96 7.67 -0.63 -0.65
N VAL A 97 7.31 -1.84 -0.25
CA VAL A 97 7.52 -3.07 -1.05
C VAL A 97 6.22 -3.75 -1.44
N GLY A 98 5.08 -3.19 -1.08
CA GLY A 98 3.79 -3.73 -1.47
C GLY A 98 2.64 -2.78 -1.17
N THR A 99 1.53 -3.00 -1.87
CA THR A 99 0.30 -2.24 -1.69
C THR A 99 -0.92 -3.10 -2.00
N ALA A 100 -2.05 -2.75 -1.42
CA ALA A 100 -3.38 -3.21 -1.80
C ALA A 100 -4.37 -2.07 -1.53
N SER A 101 -5.52 -2.07 -2.19
CA SER A 101 -6.55 -1.07 -1.91
C SER A 101 -7.92 -1.70 -1.88
N ILE A 102 -8.79 -1.21 -1.00
CA ILE A 102 -10.20 -1.60 -0.92
C ILE A 102 -11.04 -0.42 -1.39
N LEU A 103 -11.94 -0.66 -2.34
CA LEU A 103 -12.96 0.28 -2.77
C LEU A 103 -14.26 -0.04 -2.05
N THR A 104 -14.95 0.97 -1.55
CA THR A 104 -16.27 0.80 -0.93
C THR A 104 -17.38 0.67 -1.97
N PRO A 105 -18.54 0.12 -1.59
CA PRO A 105 -19.73 0.14 -2.44
C PRO A 105 -20.08 1.54 -2.94
N GLU A 106 -19.95 2.58 -2.09
CA GLU A 106 -20.26 3.96 -2.43
C GLU A 106 -19.42 4.46 -3.61
N MET A 107 -18.12 4.16 -3.61
CA MET A 107 -17.23 4.49 -4.74
C MET A 107 -17.64 3.75 -6.01
N LEU A 108 -17.94 2.45 -5.89
CA LEU A 108 -18.27 1.61 -7.04
C LEU A 108 -19.62 1.99 -7.66
N ARG A 109 -20.61 2.39 -6.86
CA ARG A 109 -21.90 2.93 -7.32
C ARG A 109 -21.69 4.23 -8.09
N ALA A 110 -20.86 5.13 -7.57
CA ALA A 110 -20.56 6.40 -8.23
C ALA A 110 -19.92 6.20 -9.62
N ASP A 111 -19.01 5.23 -9.74
CA ASP A 111 -18.33 4.93 -11.00
C ASP A 111 -19.20 4.16 -12.01
N SER A 112 -20.06 3.25 -11.54
CA SER A 112 -20.84 2.36 -12.43
C SER A 112 -22.28 2.81 -12.70
N GLY A 113 -22.85 3.67 -11.86
CA GLY A 113 -24.26 4.02 -11.89
C GLY A 113 -25.20 2.91 -11.38
N ASP A 114 -24.69 1.74 -11.00
CA ASP A 114 -25.48 0.64 -10.45
C ASP A 114 -25.69 0.82 -8.95
N ALA A 115 -26.83 1.39 -8.57
CA ALA A 115 -27.19 1.65 -7.18
C ALA A 115 -27.31 0.36 -6.32
N ALA A 116 -27.50 -0.81 -6.94
CA ALA A 116 -27.65 -2.08 -6.21
C ALA A 116 -26.30 -2.70 -5.81
N ARG A 117 -25.16 -2.19 -6.31
CA ARG A 117 -23.84 -2.69 -5.91
C ARG A 117 -23.63 -2.55 -4.43
N ASN A 118 -23.21 -3.63 -3.78
CA ASN A 118 -22.98 -3.65 -2.33
C ASN A 118 -21.75 -4.48 -1.95
N GLU A 119 -20.78 -4.53 -2.84
CA GLU A 119 -19.55 -5.30 -2.71
C GLU A 119 -18.38 -4.38 -2.40
N TYR A 120 -17.46 -4.85 -1.56
CA TYR A 120 -16.14 -4.24 -1.42
C TYR A 120 -15.20 -4.90 -2.43
N VAL A 121 -14.39 -4.12 -3.13
CA VAL A 121 -13.49 -4.66 -4.16
C VAL A 121 -12.04 -4.38 -3.78
N LEU A 122 -11.25 -5.45 -3.71
CA LEU A 122 -9.80 -5.35 -3.58
C LEU A 122 -9.17 -5.12 -4.95
N VAL A 123 -8.44 -4.02 -5.09
CA VAL A 123 -7.77 -3.62 -6.34
C VAL A 123 -6.32 -3.23 -6.10
N GLY A 124 -5.55 -3.21 -7.18
CA GLY A 124 -4.20 -2.65 -7.19
C GLY A 124 -3.20 -3.38 -6.31
N MET A 125 -3.49 -4.63 -5.93
CA MET A 125 -2.62 -5.42 -5.06
C MET A 125 -1.34 -5.83 -5.78
N TRP A 126 -0.20 -5.58 -5.14
CA TRP A 126 1.10 -6.01 -5.63
C TRP A 126 2.13 -6.06 -4.51
N VAL A 127 3.08 -6.98 -4.64
CA VAL A 127 4.26 -7.08 -3.78
C VAL A 127 5.49 -7.17 -4.67
N HIS A 128 6.50 -6.39 -4.33
CA HIS A 128 7.78 -6.33 -5.02
C HIS A 128 8.38 -7.73 -5.15
N PRO A 129 8.87 -8.15 -6.34
CA PRO A 129 9.34 -9.51 -6.58
C PRO A 129 10.32 -10.03 -5.53
N ALA A 130 11.26 -9.19 -5.08
CA ALA A 130 12.26 -9.55 -4.06
C ALA A 130 11.67 -9.83 -2.66
N HIS A 131 10.43 -9.43 -2.40
CA HIS A 131 9.73 -9.59 -1.12
C HIS A 131 8.53 -10.55 -1.23
N ARG A 132 8.36 -11.26 -2.34
CA ARG A 132 7.29 -12.27 -2.50
C ARG A 132 7.60 -13.53 -1.68
N ARG A 133 6.57 -14.37 -1.48
CA ARG A 133 6.67 -15.62 -0.70
C ARG A 133 7.05 -15.43 0.78
N THR A 134 6.82 -14.23 1.31
CA THR A 134 7.05 -13.83 2.71
C THR A 134 5.75 -13.68 3.52
N GLY A 135 4.60 -14.00 2.92
CA GLY A 135 3.28 -13.79 3.53
C GLY A 135 2.73 -12.36 3.42
N LEU A 136 3.48 -11.41 2.86
CA LEU A 136 3.03 -10.01 2.72
C LEU A 136 1.67 -9.87 2.01
N GLY A 137 1.46 -10.61 0.92
CA GLY A 137 0.21 -10.54 0.17
C GLY A 137 -1.00 -10.93 1.02
N LYS A 138 -0.88 -12.03 1.79
CA LYS A 138 -1.92 -12.48 2.73
C LYS A 138 -2.19 -11.41 3.79
N ARG A 139 -1.14 -10.85 4.40
CA ARG A 139 -1.29 -9.83 5.45
C ARG A 139 -1.95 -8.55 4.93
N LEU A 140 -1.63 -8.11 3.70
CA LEU A 140 -2.31 -6.97 3.06
C LEU A 140 -3.82 -7.21 2.90
N ILE A 141 -4.20 -8.41 2.45
CA ILE A 141 -5.61 -8.81 2.32
C ILE A 141 -6.29 -8.85 3.69
N GLU A 142 -5.66 -9.48 4.69
CA GLU A 142 -6.21 -9.57 6.04
C GLU A 142 -6.43 -8.19 6.68
N THR A 143 -5.52 -7.24 6.46
CA THR A 143 -5.71 -5.85 6.90
C THR A 143 -6.91 -5.19 6.21
N GLY A 144 -7.11 -5.43 4.91
CA GLY A 144 -8.28 -4.94 4.18
C GLY A 144 -9.59 -5.54 4.69
N ILE A 145 -9.63 -6.85 4.91
CA ILE A 145 -10.79 -7.55 5.47
C ILE A 145 -11.11 -7.03 6.88
N ALA A 146 -10.10 -6.85 7.73
CA ALA A 146 -10.30 -6.31 9.07
C ALA A 146 -10.92 -4.92 9.04
N TRP A 147 -10.48 -4.06 8.12
CA TRP A 147 -11.08 -2.74 7.92
C TRP A 147 -12.53 -2.80 7.43
N VAL A 148 -12.84 -3.67 6.46
CA VAL A 148 -14.23 -3.88 5.99
C VAL A 148 -15.13 -4.36 7.13
N ARG A 149 -14.66 -5.31 7.94
CA ARG A 149 -15.42 -5.81 9.10
C ARG A 149 -15.70 -4.71 10.12
N ALA A 150 -14.71 -3.89 10.44
CA ALA A 150 -14.90 -2.75 11.35
C ALA A 150 -15.90 -1.72 10.79
N ARG A 151 -15.88 -1.47 9.47
CA ARG A 151 -16.80 -0.53 8.82
C ARG A 151 -18.23 -1.05 8.70
N THR A 152 -18.42 -2.36 8.68
CA THR A 152 -19.72 -3.04 8.53
C THR A 152 -20.27 -3.59 9.84
N GLU A 153 -19.58 -3.36 10.95
CA GLU A 153 -20.03 -3.74 12.27
C GLU A 153 -21.38 -3.06 12.57
N GLY A 154 -22.35 -3.84 13.08
CA GLY A 154 -23.73 -3.38 13.30
C GLY A 154 -24.64 -3.35 12.07
N MET A 155 -24.14 -3.47 10.84
CA MET A 155 -25.00 -3.55 9.64
C MET A 155 -25.77 -4.90 9.57
N PRO A 156 -27.01 -4.94 9.04
CA PRO A 156 -27.76 -6.17 8.84
C PRO A 156 -27.10 -7.08 7.79
N ASP A 157 -27.29 -8.40 7.91
CA ASP A 157 -26.55 -9.42 7.14
C ASP A 157 -26.74 -9.29 5.61
N GLY A 158 -27.90 -8.79 5.16
CA GLY A 158 -28.17 -8.50 3.75
C GLY A 158 -27.34 -7.35 3.16
N GLU A 159 -26.78 -6.49 4.02
CA GLU A 159 -25.89 -5.40 3.63
C GLU A 159 -24.39 -5.79 3.75
N ARG A 160 -24.08 -6.94 4.37
CA ARG A 160 -22.72 -7.44 4.56
C ARG A 160 -22.33 -8.45 3.48
N ARG A 161 -22.07 -7.99 2.24
CA ARG A 161 -21.33 -8.82 1.28
C ARG A 161 -19.84 -8.59 1.46
N VAL A 162 -19.24 -9.39 2.34
CA VAL A 162 -17.78 -9.45 2.51
C VAL A 162 -17.20 -10.36 1.43
N ILE A 163 -16.07 -9.91 0.87
CA ILE A 163 -15.28 -10.51 -0.23
C ILE A 163 -14.99 -12.00 0.00
#